data_AF-A0A1S6JDL5-F1
#
_entry.id   AF-A0A1S6JDL5-F1
#
_cell.length_a   1.000
_cell.length_b   1.000
_cell.length_c   1.000
_cell.angle_alpha   90.00
_cell.angle_beta   90.00
_cell.angle_gamma   90.00
#
_symmetry.space_group_name_H-M   'P 1'
#
loop_
_entity.id
_entity.type
_entity.pdbx_description
1 polymer ?
#
loop_
_entity_poly.entity_id
_entity_poly.type
_entity_poly.pdbx_seq_one_letter_code
_entity_poly.pdbx_strand_id
1 'polypeptide(L)'
;MTATPSQPYSPMVARAQRPPYPSRRRGPGPVRDALTLLGLPLLAVLALPASFAGGGTRRWFGGRAESQRAEAQTAKDDAAAAFYELDTAQRDLRISIETIAAVDASPAARRAVTDFEALGRRIDEVSHQYISAVDAHDLDRDDLEASAASRARGELTAAKNELGRVKQELDRFADGLGPLLGKAETQLARLAPTVERARQALLAASNALDAARGAGLKADDLAARLAALGPELTRLNQGAGQHGVPQTLERAERVTREAESVRAEAERLPERAAETDHRLVSLRTRAQALTTRTDQVEPVLSELRRRFTAACWQDLQQVPDQATESVRQAERKLAEAQTARDEQRWPDATALLSTVRALLNSTDEAVSAAGDRLRQLNAVQKDPQQEIERTRFAIRDAQRLAMAGRNTPDPRHARPLDDAVARLERAITTLEGRHPDYWHFLTETEAVRRTVAGVVTRIREERGAGH
;
A
#
# COMPACT_ATOMS: atom_id res chain seq x y z
N MET A 1 8.90 -73.40 11.25
CA MET A 1 9.69 -73.04 12.44
C MET A 1 9.65 -71.52 12.54
N THR A 2 8.64 -70.99 13.26
CA THR A 2 8.73 -70.47 14.64
C THR A 2 9.53 -69.19 14.75
N ALA A 3 9.13 -68.11 15.42
CA ALA A 3 7.84 -67.55 15.84
C ALA A 3 8.21 -66.20 16.49
N THR A 4 7.36 -65.19 16.26
CA THR A 4 7.06 -64.05 17.15
C THR A 4 8.09 -62.93 17.44
N PRO A 5 7.59 -61.71 17.73
CA PRO A 5 8.26 -60.43 17.49
C PRO A 5 8.56 -59.64 18.78
N SER A 6 9.18 -58.47 18.66
CA SER A 6 9.39 -57.53 19.77
C SER A 6 8.78 -56.17 19.42
N GLN A 7 7.84 -55.72 20.25
CA GLN A 7 7.24 -54.39 20.22
C GLN A 7 7.79 -53.56 21.42
N PRO A 8 7.36 -52.30 21.63
CA PRO A 8 8.15 -51.08 21.46
C PRO A 8 8.69 -50.49 22.78
N TYR A 9 9.69 -49.60 22.66
CA TYR A 9 10.26 -48.87 23.80
C TYR A 9 9.78 -47.41 23.80
N SER A 10 8.93 -47.06 24.75
CA SER A 10 8.71 -45.69 25.22
C SER A 10 9.64 -45.41 26.40
N PRO A 11 10.29 -44.23 26.48
CA PRO A 11 10.77 -43.72 27.75
C PRO A 11 9.81 -42.66 28.31
N MET A 12 9.50 -42.85 29.60
CA MET A 12 8.95 -41.87 30.53
C MET A 12 10.03 -40.88 31.01
N VAL A 13 9.57 -39.83 31.69
CA VAL A 13 10.29 -38.86 32.58
C VAL A 13 10.77 -37.60 31.82
N ALA A 14 10.46 -36.35 32.20
CA ALA A 14 10.48 -35.75 33.54
C ALA A 14 9.44 -34.65 33.81
N ARG A 15 9.16 -34.49 35.11
CA ARG A 15 8.28 -33.55 35.78
C ARG A 15 9.12 -32.37 36.30
N ALA A 16 8.91 -31.17 35.78
CA ALA A 16 9.40 -29.88 36.30
C ALA A 16 8.95 -28.79 35.32
N GLN A 17 8.64 -27.54 35.63
CA GLN A 17 8.50 -26.75 36.84
C GLN A 17 7.65 -25.53 36.41
N ARG A 18 6.75 -25.08 37.29
CA ARG A 18 6.24 -23.71 37.47
C ARG A 18 6.26 -22.75 36.25
N PRO A 19 5.09 -22.31 35.74
CA PRO A 19 5.05 -21.11 34.92
C PRO A 19 5.37 -19.88 35.80
N PRO A 20 6.19 -18.92 35.32
CA PRO A 20 6.38 -17.67 36.03
C PRO A 20 5.10 -16.83 35.96
N TYR A 21 4.68 -16.34 37.12
CA TYR A 21 3.73 -15.24 37.24
C TYR A 21 4.24 -14.01 36.47
N PRO A 22 3.45 -13.38 35.59
CA PRO A 22 3.53 -11.95 35.39
C PRO A 22 2.57 -11.29 36.39
N SER A 23 3.17 -10.56 37.31
CA SER A 23 2.56 -9.59 38.19
C SER A 23 1.54 -8.71 37.45
N ARG A 24 0.26 -8.82 37.84
CA ARG A 24 -0.72 -7.75 37.63
C ARG A 24 -0.27 -6.52 38.43
N ARG A 25 0.47 -5.63 37.79
CA ARG A 25 0.50 -4.20 38.14
C ARG A 25 -0.05 -3.43 36.94
N ARG A 26 -1.38 -3.28 36.92
CA ARG A 26 -2.07 -2.27 36.11
C ARG A 26 -1.97 -0.96 36.87
N GLY A 27 -0.94 -0.18 36.57
CA GLY A 27 -0.92 1.25 36.87
C GLY A 27 -1.48 1.98 35.64
N PRO A 28 -2.54 2.79 35.76
CA PRO A 28 -2.89 3.73 34.71
C PRO A 28 -1.93 4.92 34.82
N GLY A 29 -0.96 5.00 33.91
CA GLY A 29 -0.14 6.19 33.74
C GLY A 29 -0.75 7.07 32.65
N PRO A 30 -1.32 8.24 32.98
CA PRO A 30 -1.66 9.24 31.99
C PRO A 30 -0.42 10.05 31.62
N VAL A 31 -0.19 10.13 30.31
CA VAL A 31 0.50 11.21 29.62
C VAL A 31 -0.08 12.54 30.09
N ARG A 32 0.76 13.48 30.51
CA ARG A 32 0.51 14.93 30.41
C ARG A 32 1.75 15.73 30.80
N ASP A 33 2.38 16.24 29.76
CA ASP A 33 2.87 17.61 29.59
C ASP A 33 3.12 18.46 30.83
N ALA A 34 4.38 18.85 30.93
CA ALA A 34 4.83 20.05 31.57
C ALA A 34 4.27 21.28 30.84
N LEU A 35 3.60 22.18 31.57
CA LEU A 35 3.55 23.61 31.27
C LEU A 35 3.13 24.38 32.54
N THR A 36 4.10 25.16 33.03
CA THR A 36 3.99 26.53 33.56
C THR A 36 3.12 26.87 34.78
N LEU A 37 3.85 27.40 35.76
CA LEU A 37 3.51 28.10 37.00
C LEU A 37 2.87 29.49 36.79
N LEU A 38 2.32 29.99 37.91
CA LEU A 38 1.85 31.34 38.26
C LEU A 38 0.40 31.64 37.84
N GLY A 39 -0.56 31.92 38.73
CA GLY A 39 -0.49 32.37 40.13
C GLY A 39 -1.04 33.80 40.22
N LEU A 40 -2.36 33.96 40.35
CA LEU A 40 -3.02 35.24 40.59
C LEU A 40 -4.33 35.00 41.36
N PRO A 41 -4.47 35.46 42.62
CA PRO A 41 -5.76 35.59 43.26
C PRO A 41 -6.29 37.03 43.09
N LEU A 42 -7.60 37.10 42.82
CA LEU A 42 -8.44 38.29 42.94
C LEU A 42 -8.18 39.02 44.27
N LEU A 43 -7.88 40.33 44.19
CA LEU A 43 -8.04 41.24 45.32
C LEU A 43 -9.26 42.13 45.08
N ALA A 44 -10.22 41.98 45.99
CA ALA A 44 -11.43 42.77 46.09
C ALA A 44 -11.11 44.20 46.54
N VAL A 45 -11.68 45.18 45.83
CA VAL A 45 -11.65 46.61 46.19
C VAL A 45 -12.66 46.85 47.31
N LEU A 46 -12.16 47.18 48.50
CA LEU A 46 -12.92 47.65 49.65
C LEU A 46 -12.99 49.18 49.61
N ALA A 47 -14.21 49.70 49.44
CA ALA A 47 -14.51 51.12 49.59
C ALA A 47 -14.80 51.43 51.06
N LEU A 48 -14.10 52.42 51.65
CA LEU A 48 -14.56 53.17 52.83
C LEU A 48 -13.96 54.61 52.79
N PRO A 49 -14.70 55.63 53.27
CA PRO A 49 -14.33 57.03 53.17
C PRO A 49 -13.54 57.51 54.39
N ALA A 50 -12.57 58.39 54.20
CA ALA A 50 -11.92 59.11 55.29
C ALA A 50 -12.03 60.62 55.06
N SER A 51 -12.92 61.23 55.83
CA SER A 51 -13.04 62.66 56.05
C SER A 51 -11.93 63.15 56.98
N PHE A 52 -11.17 64.16 56.54
CA PHE A 52 -10.47 65.06 57.44
C PHE A 52 -10.78 66.51 57.06
N ALA A 53 -11.22 67.26 58.07
CA ALA A 53 -11.54 68.67 57.99
C ALA A 53 -10.43 69.50 58.65
N GLY A 54 -10.03 70.58 57.97
CA GLY A 54 -9.72 71.86 58.61
C GLY A 54 -8.26 72.15 59.00
N GLY A 55 -7.69 73.20 58.39
CA GLY A 55 -6.52 73.92 58.93
C GLY A 55 -5.77 74.71 57.86
N GLY A 56 -6.12 75.98 57.67
CA GLY A 56 -5.73 76.78 56.51
C GLY A 56 -4.35 77.44 56.55
N THR A 57 -3.88 77.89 55.39
CA THR A 57 -3.53 79.29 55.09
C THR A 57 -3.47 79.46 53.56
N ARG A 58 -3.55 80.71 53.11
CA ARG A 58 -3.98 81.16 51.78
C ARG A 58 -2.93 80.89 50.69
N ARG A 59 -3.37 80.31 49.56
CA ARG A 59 -2.77 80.57 48.23
C ARG A 59 -3.83 80.49 47.13
N TRP A 60 -4.69 81.50 47.14
CA TRP A 60 -5.64 81.83 46.08
C TRP A 60 -4.80 82.23 44.84
N PHE A 61 -4.99 81.56 43.69
CA PHE A 61 -4.30 81.72 42.39
C PHE A 61 -3.18 80.72 41.98
N GLY A 62 -3.17 79.46 42.45
CA GLY A 62 -2.23 78.42 41.98
C GLY A 62 -2.80 77.05 41.54
N GLY A 63 -4.04 76.69 41.90
CA GLY A 63 -4.53 75.30 41.81
C GLY A 63 -4.83 74.73 40.42
N ARG A 64 -4.96 75.57 39.38
CA ARG A 64 -5.26 75.09 38.02
C ARG A 64 -4.02 74.54 37.31
N ALA A 65 -2.84 75.11 37.57
CA ALA A 65 -1.58 74.65 36.97
C ALA A 65 -1.13 73.31 37.59
N GLU A 66 -1.27 73.15 38.90
CA GLU A 66 -0.95 71.92 39.63
C GLU A 66 -1.85 70.74 39.18
N SER A 67 -3.15 70.98 39.04
CA SER A 67 -4.10 69.98 38.53
C SER A 67 -3.78 69.56 37.09
N GLN A 68 -3.37 70.48 36.22
CA GLN A 68 -3.01 70.19 34.84
C GLN A 68 -1.69 69.41 34.73
N ARG A 69 -0.74 69.69 35.64
CA ARG A 69 0.50 68.93 35.77
C ARG A 69 0.25 67.49 36.20
N ALA A 70 -0.58 67.29 37.22
CA ALA A 70 -0.97 65.95 37.67
C ALA A 70 -1.66 65.15 36.55
N GLU A 71 -2.57 65.77 35.80
CA GLU A 71 -3.23 65.13 34.65
C GLU A 71 -2.26 64.81 33.50
N ALA A 72 -1.26 65.66 33.25
CA ALA A 72 -0.21 65.39 32.27
C ALA A 72 0.70 64.22 32.70
N GLN A 73 1.01 64.12 34.00
CA GLN A 73 1.77 63.00 34.56
C GLN A 73 0.99 61.69 34.44
N THR A 74 -0.31 61.69 34.77
CA THR A 74 -1.16 60.51 34.54
C THR A 74 -1.18 60.11 33.06
N ALA A 75 -1.26 61.07 32.13
CA ALA A 75 -1.21 60.77 30.70
C ALA A 75 0.14 60.18 30.27
N LYS A 76 1.26 60.59 30.90
CA LYS A 76 2.59 60.03 30.69
C LYS A 76 2.68 58.59 31.16
N ASP A 77 2.19 58.31 32.37
CA ASP A 77 2.19 56.96 32.96
C ASP A 77 1.30 56.00 32.15
N ASP A 78 0.12 56.47 31.72
CA ASP A 78 -0.79 55.72 30.86
C ASP A 78 -0.17 55.40 29.48
N ALA A 79 0.53 56.36 28.88
CA ALA A 79 1.22 56.16 27.61
C ALA A 79 2.41 55.21 27.76
N ALA A 80 3.14 55.29 28.88
CA ALA A 80 4.21 54.35 29.21
C ALA A 80 3.68 52.92 29.36
N ALA A 81 2.56 52.74 30.08
CA ALA A 81 1.91 51.44 30.20
C ALA A 81 1.51 50.87 28.82
N ALA A 82 0.87 51.68 27.97
CA ALA A 82 0.49 51.26 26.62
C ALA A 82 1.71 50.88 25.75
N PHE A 83 2.84 51.59 25.90
CA PHE A 83 4.09 51.27 25.23
C PHE A 83 4.66 49.92 25.68
N TYR A 84 4.73 49.68 26.99
CA TYR A 84 5.21 48.40 27.53
C TYR A 84 4.33 47.21 27.13
N GLU A 85 3.00 47.38 27.13
CA GLU A 85 2.07 46.35 26.68
C GLU A 85 2.27 45.99 25.20
N LEU A 86 2.49 46.99 24.34
CA LEU A 86 2.73 46.78 22.92
C LEU A 86 4.07 46.06 22.66
N ASP A 87 5.16 46.50 23.30
CA ASP A 87 6.49 45.86 23.19
C ASP A 87 6.44 44.40 23.67
N THR A 88 5.77 44.15 24.80
CA THR A 88 5.59 42.78 25.32
C THR A 88 4.83 41.90 24.32
N ALA A 89 3.69 42.38 23.82
CA ALA A 89 2.89 41.64 22.84
C ALA A 89 3.67 41.38 21.54
N GLN A 90 4.48 42.34 21.08
CA GLN A 90 5.31 42.18 19.90
C GLN A 90 6.39 41.09 20.08
N ARG A 91 7.02 41.05 21.26
CA ARG A 91 8.05 40.03 21.58
C ARG A 91 7.45 38.64 21.65
N ASP A 92 6.29 38.47 22.30
CA ASP A 92 5.62 37.18 22.39
C ASP A 92 5.23 36.67 21.00
N LEU A 93 4.67 37.55 20.16
CA LEU A 93 4.23 37.17 18.82
C LEU A 93 5.40 36.85 17.88
N ARG A 94 6.57 37.44 18.11
CA ARG A 94 7.80 37.12 17.37
C ARG A 94 8.16 35.64 17.48
N ILE A 95 8.05 35.06 18.67
CA ILE A 95 8.32 33.62 18.90
C ILE A 95 7.36 32.75 18.09
N SER A 96 6.08 33.12 18.04
CA SER A 96 5.08 32.41 17.23
C SER A 96 5.40 32.47 15.74
N ILE A 97 5.81 33.64 15.24
CA ILE A 97 6.19 33.83 13.82
C ILE A 97 7.47 33.05 13.48
N GLU A 98 8.48 33.07 14.35
CA GLU A 98 9.71 32.28 14.18
C GLU A 98 9.40 30.79 14.14
N THR A 99 8.50 30.32 15.01
CA THR A 99 8.06 28.91 15.01
C THR A 99 7.35 28.54 13.71
N ILE A 100 6.41 29.36 13.24
CA ILE A 100 5.72 29.15 11.96
C ILE A 100 6.73 29.12 10.80
N ALA A 101 7.64 30.09 10.74
CA ALA A 101 8.64 30.21 9.68
C ALA A 101 9.61 29.02 9.66
N ALA A 102 9.98 28.48 10.83
CA ALA A 102 10.89 27.35 10.94
C ALA A 102 10.28 26.03 10.43
N VAL A 103 8.95 25.89 10.45
CA VAL A 103 8.29 24.61 10.16
C VAL A 103 7.34 24.64 8.97
N ASP A 104 6.89 25.81 8.51
CA ASP A 104 5.99 25.95 7.37
C ASP A 104 6.54 26.91 6.31
N ALA A 105 6.77 26.37 5.11
CA ALA A 105 7.18 27.14 3.93
C ALA A 105 6.01 27.48 3.00
N SER A 106 4.76 27.43 3.48
CA SER A 106 3.58 27.77 2.68
C SER A 106 3.53 29.26 2.31
N PRO A 107 2.81 29.65 1.23
CA PRO A 107 2.56 31.06 0.93
C PRO A 107 1.89 31.81 2.08
N ALA A 108 1.02 31.15 2.85
CA ALA A 108 0.37 31.74 4.01
C ALA A 108 1.36 32.03 5.15
N ALA A 109 2.27 31.10 5.43
CA ALA A 109 3.34 31.31 6.41
C ALA A 109 4.29 32.45 6.01
N ARG A 110 4.72 32.50 4.73
CA ARG A 110 5.52 33.61 4.21
C ARG A 110 4.80 34.95 4.33
N ARG A 111 3.50 34.97 4.03
CA ARG A 111 2.67 36.17 4.18
C ARG A 111 2.58 36.61 5.64
N ALA A 112 2.40 35.68 6.59
CA ALA A 112 2.40 36.01 8.01
C ALA A 112 3.72 36.67 8.46
N VAL A 113 4.87 36.19 7.97
CA VAL A 113 6.18 36.83 8.23
C VAL A 113 6.21 38.26 7.68
N THR A 114 5.83 38.46 6.42
CA THR A 114 5.83 39.79 5.78
C THR A 114 4.84 40.75 6.45
N ASP A 115 3.65 40.28 6.81
CA ASP A 115 2.63 41.08 7.47
C ASP A 115 3.09 41.48 8.90
N PHE A 116 3.79 40.58 9.61
CA PHE A 116 4.40 40.88 10.90
C PHE A 116 5.55 41.91 10.79
N GLU A 117 6.39 41.82 9.76
CA GLU A 117 7.42 42.84 9.49
C GLU A 117 6.81 44.22 9.20
N ALA A 118 5.69 44.27 8.48
CA ALA A 118 4.97 45.52 8.23
C ALA A 118 4.38 46.11 9.51
N LEU A 119 3.81 45.27 10.39
CA LEU A 119 3.37 45.69 11.72
C LEU A 119 4.54 46.17 12.57
N GLY A 120 5.70 45.50 12.52
CA GLY A 120 6.93 45.92 13.20
C GLY A 120 7.34 47.34 12.85
N ARG A 121 7.39 47.68 11.55
CA ARG A 121 7.69 49.05 11.11
C ARG A 121 6.72 50.09 11.66
N ARG A 122 5.43 49.74 11.76
CA ARG A 122 4.41 50.63 12.30
C ARG A 122 4.50 50.76 13.82
N ILE A 123 4.88 49.69 14.52
CA ILE A 123 5.20 49.72 15.96
C ILE A 123 6.40 50.64 16.21
N ASP A 124 7.45 50.56 15.40
CA ASP A 124 8.63 51.43 15.51
C ASP A 124 8.24 52.91 15.33
N GLU A 125 7.34 53.22 14.39
CA GLU A 125 6.84 54.57 14.14
C GLU A 125 6.07 55.14 15.35
N VAL A 126 5.09 54.41 15.89
CA VAL A 126 4.32 54.88 17.05
C VAL A 126 5.16 54.91 18.34
N SER A 127 6.16 54.03 18.45
CA SER A 127 7.15 54.05 19.53
C SER A 127 7.98 55.33 19.48
N HIS A 128 8.42 55.73 18.29
CA HIS A 128 9.16 56.98 18.11
C HIS A 128 8.31 58.22 18.42
N GLN A 129 7.03 58.22 18.05
CA GLN A 129 6.10 59.29 18.40
C GLN A 129 5.91 59.41 19.92
N TYR A 130 5.77 58.29 20.61
CA TYR A 130 5.71 58.26 22.08
C TYR A 130 6.99 58.79 22.73
N ILE A 131 8.16 58.29 22.32
CA ILE A 131 9.47 58.74 22.86
C ILE A 131 9.64 60.24 22.62
N SER A 132 9.34 60.72 21.41
CA SER A 132 9.42 62.15 21.08
C SER A 132 8.47 63.00 21.93
N ALA A 133 7.26 62.52 22.20
CA ALA A 133 6.31 63.20 23.08
C ALA A 133 6.78 63.24 24.54
N VAL A 134 7.43 62.17 25.03
CA VAL A 134 8.02 62.16 26.38
C VAL A 134 9.22 63.09 26.47
N ASP A 135 10.11 63.09 25.47
CA ASP A 135 11.33 63.91 25.44
C ASP A 135 11.04 65.41 25.25
N ALA A 136 9.95 65.76 24.58
CA ALA A 136 9.55 67.15 24.35
C ALA A 136 9.06 67.88 25.61
N HIS A 137 8.62 67.14 26.64
CA HIS A 137 7.99 67.71 27.83
C HIS A 137 8.70 67.31 29.13
N ASP A 138 9.45 68.24 29.70
CA ASP A 138 9.98 68.12 31.07
C ASP A 138 8.89 68.47 32.09
N LEU A 139 8.12 67.44 32.48
CA LEU A 139 7.04 67.55 33.47
C LEU A 139 7.55 67.71 34.91
N ASP A 140 8.86 67.64 35.15
CA ASP A 140 9.49 67.77 36.48
C ASP A 140 9.94 69.21 36.78
N ARG A 141 9.89 70.11 35.78
CA ARG A 141 10.26 71.53 35.90
C ARG A 141 9.33 72.35 36.84
N ASP A 142 9.88 72.99 37.87
CA ASP A 142 9.13 73.71 38.93
C ASP A 142 8.25 74.89 38.44
N ASP A 143 8.59 75.51 37.30
CA ASP A 143 7.89 76.66 36.69
C ASP A 143 7.07 76.31 35.44
N LEU A 144 6.61 75.06 35.29
CA LEU A 144 5.84 74.61 34.13
C LEU A 144 4.53 75.41 33.94
N GLU A 145 4.38 76.04 32.77
CA GLU A 145 3.15 76.75 32.42
C GLU A 145 1.96 75.80 32.22
N ALA A 146 0.76 76.22 32.65
CA ALA A 146 -0.47 75.43 32.48
C ALA A 146 -0.81 75.13 31.00
N SER A 147 -0.41 76.01 30.07
CA SER A 147 -0.52 75.82 28.62
C SER A 147 0.40 74.71 28.11
N ALA A 148 1.62 74.62 28.64
CA ALA A 148 2.59 73.57 28.33
C ALA A 148 2.14 72.22 28.91
N ALA A 149 1.65 72.20 30.16
CA ALA A 149 1.08 70.99 30.77
C ALA A 149 -0.13 70.44 29.99
N SER A 150 -1.03 71.32 29.54
CA SER A 150 -2.19 70.93 28.73
C SER A 150 -1.77 70.38 27.34
N ARG A 151 -0.74 70.97 26.72
CA ARG A 151 -0.17 70.48 25.46
C ARG A 151 0.47 69.10 25.64
N ALA A 152 1.28 68.92 26.68
CA ALA A 152 1.91 67.65 27.04
C ALA A 152 0.87 66.55 27.24
N ARG A 153 -0.20 66.84 28.01
CA ARG A 153 -1.33 65.93 28.20
C ARG A 153 -1.96 65.52 26.86
N GLY A 154 -2.19 66.48 25.96
CA GLY A 154 -2.77 66.23 24.64
C GLY A 154 -1.91 65.34 23.76
N GLU A 155 -0.61 65.62 23.67
CA GLU A 155 0.35 64.85 22.87
C GLU A 155 0.58 63.43 23.43
N LEU A 156 0.71 63.28 24.76
CA LEU A 156 0.83 61.98 25.42
C LEU A 156 -0.44 61.13 25.29
N THR A 157 -1.62 61.75 25.38
CA THR A 157 -2.89 61.07 25.15
C THR A 157 -3.02 60.62 23.69
N ALA A 158 -2.57 61.44 22.74
CA ALA A 158 -2.54 61.07 21.33
C ALA A 158 -1.60 59.89 21.08
N ALA A 159 -0.38 59.93 21.65
CA ALA A 159 0.58 58.82 21.58
C ALA A 159 0.01 57.52 22.19
N LYS A 160 -0.62 57.60 23.36
CA LYS A 160 -1.32 56.46 23.98
C LYS A 160 -2.37 55.85 23.05
N ASN A 161 -3.19 56.69 22.42
CA ASN A 161 -4.26 56.22 21.54
C ASN A 161 -3.71 55.52 20.28
N GLU A 162 -2.64 56.05 19.69
CA GLU A 162 -1.98 55.41 18.53
C GLU A 162 -1.30 54.10 18.93
N LEU A 163 -0.60 54.04 20.07
CA LEU A 163 -0.04 52.80 20.63
C LEU A 163 -1.15 51.75 20.83
N GLY A 164 -2.27 52.14 21.45
CA GLY A 164 -3.42 51.26 21.65
C GLY A 164 -4.06 50.78 20.35
N ARG A 165 -4.11 51.64 19.32
CA ARG A 165 -4.62 51.27 17.99
C ARG A 165 -3.75 50.23 17.31
N VAL A 166 -2.43 50.41 17.33
CA VAL A 166 -1.48 49.45 16.76
C VAL A 166 -1.49 48.15 17.55
N LYS A 167 -1.61 48.20 18.88
CA LYS A 167 -1.80 46.99 19.71
C LYS A 167 -3.03 46.19 19.29
N GLN A 168 -4.18 46.82 19.07
CA GLN A 168 -5.37 46.11 18.60
C GLN A 168 -5.19 45.48 17.21
N GLU A 169 -4.38 46.09 16.34
CA GLU A 169 -4.02 45.51 15.05
C GLU A 169 -3.11 44.29 15.22
N LEU A 170 -2.15 44.36 16.14
CA LEU A 170 -1.28 43.25 16.52
C LEU A 170 -2.07 42.07 17.13
N ASP A 171 -2.99 42.35 18.04
CA ASP A 171 -3.85 41.34 18.67
C ASP A 171 -4.72 40.62 17.62
N ARG A 172 -5.34 41.38 16.70
CA ARG A 172 -6.11 40.80 15.58
C ARG A 172 -5.25 39.96 14.63
N PHE A 173 -4.01 40.36 14.41
CA PHE A 173 -3.06 39.59 13.62
C PHE A 173 -2.69 38.28 14.34
N ALA A 174 -2.44 38.33 15.65
CA ALA A 174 -2.16 37.16 16.47
C ALA A 174 -3.32 36.14 16.46
N ASP A 175 -4.57 36.61 16.61
CA ASP A 175 -5.77 35.77 16.53
C ASP A 175 -5.86 35.02 15.19
N GLY A 176 -5.40 35.66 14.10
CA GLY A 176 -5.37 35.08 12.76
C GLY A 176 -4.33 33.97 12.57
N LEU A 177 -3.32 33.84 13.45
CA LEU A 177 -2.25 32.85 13.32
C LEU A 177 -2.64 31.46 13.82
N GLY A 178 -3.75 31.31 14.56
CA GLY A 178 -4.16 30.04 15.18
C GLY A 178 -4.07 28.81 14.27
N PRO A 179 -4.61 28.84 13.04
CA PRO A 179 -4.51 27.71 12.10
C PRO A 179 -3.07 27.36 11.69
N LEU A 180 -2.20 28.36 11.52
CA LEU A 180 -0.79 28.15 11.17
C LEU A 180 -0.01 27.55 12.35
N LEU A 181 -0.27 28.02 13.57
CA LEU A 181 0.32 27.47 14.79
C LEU A 181 -0.12 26.02 15.03
N GLY A 182 -1.41 25.71 14.90
CA GLY A 182 -1.90 24.34 15.06
C GLY A 182 -1.30 23.37 14.03
N LYS A 183 -1.06 23.85 12.79
CA LYS A 183 -0.35 23.08 11.76
C LYS A 183 1.12 22.87 12.13
N ALA A 184 1.80 23.91 12.59
CA ALA A 184 3.19 23.87 13.04
C ALA A 184 3.38 22.86 14.19
N GLU A 185 2.54 22.92 15.21
CA GLU A 185 2.51 21.98 16.34
C GLU A 185 2.31 20.54 15.87
N THR A 186 1.37 20.32 14.95
CA THR A 186 1.11 18.99 14.38
C THR A 186 2.34 18.43 13.66
N GLN A 187 3.07 19.26 12.91
CA GLN A 187 4.29 18.83 12.22
C GLN A 187 5.42 18.52 13.20
N LEU A 188 5.62 19.36 14.20
CA LEU A 188 6.62 19.15 15.26
C LEU A 188 6.35 17.87 16.06
N ALA A 189 5.09 17.65 16.45
CA ALA A 189 4.67 16.45 17.17
C ALA A 189 4.93 15.15 16.38
N ARG A 190 4.84 15.21 15.04
CA ARG A 190 5.08 14.07 14.15
C ARG A 190 6.56 13.81 13.84
N LEU A 191 7.43 14.79 14.04
CA LEU A 191 8.82 14.73 13.60
C LEU A 191 9.58 13.55 14.22
N ALA A 192 9.66 13.51 15.56
CA ALA A 192 10.43 12.47 16.24
C ALA A 192 9.91 11.05 15.97
N PRO A 193 8.59 10.76 16.07
CA PRO A 193 8.06 9.44 15.73
C PRO A 193 8.34 9.01 14.29
N THR A 194 8.33 9.95 13.33
CA THR A 194 8.53 9.63 11.91
C THR A 194 9.99 9.33 11.61
N VAL A 195 10.92 10.11 12.18
CA VAL A 195 12.36 9.82 12.07
C VAL A 195 12.71 8.49 12.73
N GLU A 196 12.14 8.18 13.89
CA GLU A 196 12.38 6.91 14.57
C GLU A 196 11.86 5.71 13.77
N ARG A 197 10.67 5.83 13.18
CA ARG A 197 10.14 4.80 12.28
C ARG A 197 11.06 4.54 11.09
N ALA A 198 11.64 5.58 10.49
CA ALA A 198 12.59 5.44 9.40
C ALA A 198 13.84 4.66 9.81
N ARG A 199 14.38 4.93 11.00
CA ARG A 199 15.53 4.18 11.56
C ARG A 199 15.19 2.73 11.82
N GLN A 200 14.01 2.46 12.38
CA GLN A 200 13.55 1.10 12.63
C GLN A 200 13.35 0.31 11.33
N ALA A 201 12.80 0.95 10.29
CA ALA A 201 12.64 0.34 8.97
C ALA A 201 14.00 -0.02 8.35
N LEU A 202 15.00 0.88 8.43
CA LEU A 202 16.37 0.59 7.97
C LEU A 202 17.01 -0.59 8.71
N LEU A 203 16.90 -0.63 10.04
CA LEU A 203 17.42 -1.75 10.83
C LEU A 203 16.73 -3.07 10.47
N ALA A 204 15.41 -3.06 10.32
CA ALA A 204 14.65 -4.24 9.92
C ALA A 204 15.04 -4.72 8.51
N ALA A 205 15.24 -3.81 7.57
CA ALA A 205 15.72 -4.14 6.23
C ALA A 205 17.13 -4.76 6.26
N SER A 206 18.05 -4.22 7.07
CA SER A 206 19.38 -4.80 7.27
C SER A 206 19.30 -6.22 7.82
N ASN A 207 18.52 -6.43 8.88
CA ASN A 207 18.35 -7.75 9.49
C ASN A 207 17.74 -8.77 8.50
N ALA A 208 16.78 -8.36 7.68
CA ALA A 208 16.19 -9.23 6.65
C ALA A 208 17.21 -9.62 5.58
N LEU A 209 18.10 -8.70 5.17
CA LEU A 209 19.19 -9.00 4.24
C LEU A 209 20.21 -9.95 4.84
N ASP A 210 20.58 -9.75 6.11
CA ASP A 210 21.51 -10.63 6.79
C ASP A 210 20.92 -12.03 6.99
N ALA A 211 19.62 -12.14 7.26
CA ALA A 211 18.91 -13.41 7.30
C ALA A 211 18.90 -14.11 5.94
N ALA A 212 18.61 -13.39 4.84
CA ALA A 212 18.64 -13.94 3.49
C ALA A 212 20.05 -14.44 3.12
N ARG A 213 21.10 -13.67 3.43
CA ARG A 213 22.51 -14.06 3.22
C ARG A 213 22.92 -15.24 4.10
N GLY A 214 22.46 -15.27 5.35
CA GLY A 214 22.67 -16.39 6.27
C GLY A 214 22.05 -17.70 5.75
N ALA A 215 20.98 -17.60 4.95
CA ALA A 215 20.38 -18.72 4.22
C ALA A 215 21.09 -19.03 2.88
N GLY A 216 22.23 -18.38 2.58
CA GLY A 216 22.98 -18.57 1.34
C GLY A 216 22.37 -17.89 0.11
N LEU A 217 21.39 -16.98 0.29
CA LEU A 217 20.73 -16.28 -0.80
C LEU A 217 21.48 -14.99 -1.16
N LYS A 218 21.68 -14.77 -2.45
CA LYS A 218 22.22 -13.54 -3.02
C LYS A 218 21.18 -12.44 -2.87
N ALA A 219 21.63 -11.28 -2.42
CA ALA A 219 20.79 -10.11 -2.23
C ALA A 219 21.56 -8.82 -2.55
N ASP A 220 22.48 -8.87 -3.52
CA ASP A 220 23.42 -7.79 -3.82
C ASP A 220 22.70 -6.52 -4.30
N ASP A 221 21.70 -6.65 -5.18
CA ASP A 221 20.89 -5.52 -5.64
C ASP A 221 20.10 -4.87 -4.49
N LEU A 222 19.54 -5.69 -3.59
CA LEU A 222 18.81 -5.21 -2.43
C LEU A 222 19.75 -4.52 -1.42
N ALA A 223 20.95 -5.06 -1.24
CA ALA A 223 21.98 -4.45 -0.41
C ALA A 223 22.49 -3.14 -0.99
N ALA A 224 22.66 -3.04 -2.31
CA ALA A 224 23.02 -1.79 -2.98
C ALA A 224 21.93 -0.72 -2.81
N ARG A 225 20.66 -1.10 -2.94
CA ARG A 225 19.51 -0.22 -2.66
C ARG A 225 19.48 0.26 -1.22
N LEU A 226 19.70 -0.64 -0.24
CA LEU A 226 19.77 -0.25 1.17
C LEU A 226 20.97 0.67 1.45
N ALA A 227 22.13 0.38 0.86
CA ALA A 227 23.33 1.21 1.01
C ALA A 227 23.14 2.62 0.43
N ALA A 228 22.37 2.76 -0.65
CA ALA A 228 22.02 4.06 -1.22
C ALA A 228 21.19 4.95 -0.28
N LEU A 229 20.56 4.38 0.76
CA LEU A 229 19.86 5.13 1.81
C LEU A 229 20.81 5.69 2.89
N GLY A 230 22.09 5.31 2.90
CA GLY A 230 23.08 5.76 3.88
C GLY A 230 23.18 7.29 4.02
N PRO A 231 23.34 8.07 2.93
CA PRO A 231 23.37 9.52 2.99
C PRO A 231 22.08 10.14 3.57
N GLU A 232 20.93 9.53 3.32
CA GLU A 232 19.66 10.00 3.87
C GLU A 232 19.59 9.74 5.38
N LEU A 233 20.09 8.60 5.87
CA LEU A 233 20.23 8.34 7.31
C LEU A 233 21.15 9.37 7.98
N THR A 234 22.27 9.75 7.34
CA THR A 234 23.15 10.80 7.85
C THR A 234 22.39 12.13 8.03
N ARG A 235 21.59 12.52 7.04
CA ARG A 235 20.78 13.75 7.12
C ARG A 235 19.67 13.65 8.17
N LEU A 236 19.06 12.48 8.35
CA LEU A 236 18.10 12.25 9.44
C LEU A 236 18.76 12.37 10.82
N ASN A 237 20.02 11.97 10.96
CA ASN A 237 20.78 12.11 12.21
C ASN A 237 21.24 13.54 12.48
N GLN A 238 21.51 14.32 11.42
CA GLN A 238 21.74 15.77 11.52
C GLN A 238 20.47 16.53 11.97
N GLY A 239 19.30 15.99 11.66
CA GLY A 239 18.02 16.44 12.21
C GLY A 239 17.43 17.69 11.56
N ALA A 240 16.24 18.07 12.01
CA ALA A 240 15.46 19.16 11.42
C ALA A 240 16.05 20.56 11.69
N GLY A 241 16.88 20.73 12.71
CA GLY A 241 17.55 22.01 12.96
C GLY A 241 18.49 22.43 11.82
N GLN A 242 19.09 21.48 11.13
CA GLN A 242 19.98 21.74 9.98
C GLN A 242 19.23 21.69 8.64
N HIS A 243 18.22 20.81 8.52
CA HIS A 243 17.59 20.49 7.24
C HIS A 243 16.15 21.01 7.07
N GLY A 244 15.56 21.60 8.11
CA GLY A 244 14.15 21.99 8.14
C GLY A 244 13.22 20.83 8.51
N VAL A 245 12.11 21.15 9.18
CA VAL A 245 11.11 20.16 9.62
C VAL A 245 10.42 19.49 8.42
N PRO A 246 9.91 20.21 7.40
CA PRO A 246 9.23 19.59 6.26
C PRO A 246 10.11 18.60 5.50
N GLN A 247 11.34 18.99 5.19
CA GLN A 247 12.28 18.17 4.42
C GLN A 247 12.72 16.94 5.21
N THR A 248 12.84 17.06 6.54
CA THR A 248 13.18 15.92 7.40
C THR A 248 12.03 14.92 7.48
N LEU A 249 10.79 15.39 7.57
CA LEU A 249 9.60 14.54 7.52
C LEU A 249 9.49 13.79 6.18
N GLU A 250 9.58 14.52 5.06
CA GLU A 250 9.52 13.93 3.72
C GLU A 250 10.62 12.88 3.51
N ARG A 251 11.84 13.20 3.95
CA ARG A 251 12.98 12.26 3.91
C ARG A 251 12.70 11.02 4.73
N ALA A 252 12.23 11.17 5.97
CA ALA A 252 11.95 10.04 6.85
C ALA A 252 10.87 9.12 6.25
N GLU A 253 9.82 9.68 5.66
CA GLU A 253 8.79 8.90 4.97
C GLU A 253 9.32 8.16 3.75
N ARG A 254 10.14 8.81 2.91
CA ARG A 254 10.77 8.18 1.75
C ARG A 254 11.67 7.01 2.18
N VAL A 255 12.56 7.25 3.14
CA VAL A 255 13.47 6.23 3.70
C VAL A 255 12.67 5.05 4.26
N THR A 256 11.58 5.33 4.99
CA THR A 256 10.69 4.27 5.53
C THR A 256 10.15 3.40 4.40
N ARG A 257 9.54 3.99 3.37
CA ARG A 257 8.95 3.24 2.24
C ARG A 257 9.99 2.39 1.50
N GLU A 258 11.15 2.98 1.20
CA GLU A 258 12.22 2.28 0.47
C GLU A 258 12.83 1.13 1.30
N ALA A 259 13.07 1.35 2.59
CA ALA A 259 13.57 0.32 3.49
C ALA A 259 12.55 -0.82 3.68
N GLU A 260 11.26 -0.50 3.82
CA GLU A 260 10.19 -1.51 3.91
C GLU A 260 10.06 -2.34 2.62
N SER A 261 10.22 -1.73 1.43
CA SER A 261 10.28 -2.45 0.16
C SER A 261 11.45 -3.44 0.14
N VAL A 262 12.65 -2.98 0.52
CA VAL A 262 13.84 -3.85 0.60
C VAL A 262 13.62 -5.00 1.58
N ARG A 263 13.07 -4.72 2.76
CA ARG A 263 12.74 -5.74 3.76
C ARG A 263 11.79 -6.80 3.18
N ALA A 264 10.67 -6.38 2.62
CA ALA A 264 9.66 -7.29 2.08
C ALA A 264 10.20 -8.14 0.92
N GLU A 265 11.05 -7.57 0.07
CA GLU A 265 11.70 -8.31 -1.01
C GLU A 265 12.72 -9.33 -0.46
N ALA A 266 13.52 -8.95 0.53
CA ALA A 266 14.48 -9.85 1.17
C ALA A 266 13.80 -11.03 1.89
N GLU A 267 12.70 -10.77 2.62
CA GLU A 267 11.90 -11.79 3.31
C GLU A 267 11.24 -12.79 2.36
N ARG A 268 10.97 -12.40 1.10
CA ARG A 268 10.40 -13.30 0.06
C ARG A 268 11.42 -14.20 -0.62
N LEU A 269 12.73 -13.91 -0.51
CA LEU A 269 13.76 -14.71 -1.18
C LEU A 269 13.75 -16.19 -0.72
N PRO A 270 13.69 -16.52 0.58
CA PRO A 270 13.61 -17.90 1.04
C PRO A 270 12.36 -18.64 0.57
N GLU A 271 11.20 -17.96 0.57
CA GLU A 271 9.95 -18.54 0.07
C GLU A 271 10.07 -18.90 -1.41
N ARG A 272 10.59 -17.95 -2.22
CA ARG A 272 10.81 -18.17 -3.66
C ARG A 272 11.79 -19.31 -3.94
N ALA A 273 12.84 -19.42 -3.12
CA ALA A 273 13.81 -20.50 -3.18
C ALA A 273 13.14 -21.86 -2.93
N ALA A 274 12.39 -21.99 -1.83
CA ALA A 274 11.68 -23.20 -1.45
C ALA A 274 10.60 -23.61 -2.48
N GLU A 275 9.85 -22.65 -3.01
CA GLU A 275 8.87 -22.92 -4.07
C GLU A 275 9.53 -23.46 -5.35
N THR A 276 10.66 -22.90 -5.73
CA THR A 276 11.42 -23.34 -6.90
C THR A 276 11.95 -24.76 -6.69
N ASP A 277 12.48 -25.04 -5.51
CA ASP A 277 13.00 -26.37 -5.12
C ASP A 277 11.88 -27.42 -5.15
N HIS A 278 10.70 -27.09 -4.63
CA HIS A 278 9.54 -27.97 -4.67
C HIS A 278 9.10 -28.27 -6.11
N ARG A 279 9.05 -27.25 -6.97
CA ARG A 279 8.70 -27.43 -8.40
C ARG A 279 9.72 -28.29 -9.15
N LEU A 280 11.01 -28.10 -8.87
CA LEU A 280 12.09 -28.93 -9.44
C LEU A 280 11.89 -30.41 -9.08
N VAL A 281 11.65 -30.72 -7.80
CA VAL A 281 11.40 -32.09 -7.35
C VAL A 281 10.12 -32.66 -7.97
N SER A 282 9.02 -31.90 -7.95
CA SER A 282 7.74 -32.33 -8.51
C SER A 282 7.83 -32.67 -10.00
N LEU A 283 8.47 -31.80 -10.80
CA LEU A 283 8.62 -32.01 -12.23
C LEU A 283 9.61 -33.12 -12.56
N ARG A 284 10.67 -33.30 -11.76
CA ARG A 284 11.59 -34.44 -11.90
C ARG A 284 10.88 -35.77 -11.67
N THR A 285 10.07 -35.87 -10.61
CA THR A 285 9.24 -37.06 -10.36
C THR A 285 8.26 -37.32 -11.49
N ARG A 286 7.64 -36.26 -12.05
CA ARG A 286 6.73 -36.40 -13.20
C ARG A 286 7.46 -36.88 -14.47
N ALA A 287 8.66 -36.36 -14.74
CA ALA A 287 9.48 -36.81 -15.86
C ALA A 287 9.81 -38.31 -15.72
N GLN A 288 10.26 -38.74 -14.54
CA GLN A 288 10.55 -40.16 -14.26
C GLN A 288 9.32 -41.06 -14.43
N ALA A 289 8.15 -40.61 -13.95
CA ALA A 289 6.91 -41.35 -14.14
C ALA A 289 6.50 -41.45 -15.62
N LEU A 290 6.75 -40.41 -16.41
CA LEU A 290 6.49 -40.42 -17.85
C LEU A 290 7.45 -41.33 -18.61
N THR A 291 8.72 -41.43 -18.20
CA THR A 291 9.66 -42.42 -18.76
C THR A 291 9.07 -43.84 -18.64
N THR A 292 8.66 -44.24 -17.44
CA THR A 292 8.07 -45.58 -17.21
C THR A 292 6.76 -45.78 -17.95
N ARG A 293 5.93 -44.75 -18.09
CA ARG A 293 4.68 -44.84 -18.86
C ARG A 293 4.91 -44.93 -20.37
N THR A 294 5.97 -44.30 -20.88
CA THR A 294 6.35 -44.38 -22.30
C THR A 294 6.68 -45.82 -22.69
N ASP A 295 7.35 -46.57 -21.81
CA ASP A 295 7.65 -48.01 -22.02
C ASP A 295 6.39 -48.87 -22.18
N GLN A 296 5.25 -48.43 -21.63
CA GLN A 296 3.96 -49.14 -21.74
C GLN A 296 3.23 -48.88 -23.05
N VAL A 297 3.68 -47.94 -23.88
CA VAL A 297 3.04 -47.59 -25.16
C VAL A 297 3.28 -48.69 -26.20
N GLU A 298 4.49 -49.25 -26.27
CA GLU A 298 4.83 -50.26 -27.28
C GLU A 298 4.00 -51.56 -27.18
N PRO A 299 3.73 -52.11 -25.98
CA PRO A 299 2.75 -53.20 -25.81
C PRO A 299 1.35 -52.85 -26.33
N VAL A 300 0.87 -51.62 -26.08
CA VAL A 300 -0.44 -51.14 -26.54
C VAL A 300 -0.46 -51.03 -28.07
N LEU A 301 0.59 -50.48 -28.69
CA LEU A 301 0.73 -50.41 -30.14
C LEU A 301 0.83 -51.80 -30.78
N SER A 302 1.47 -52.76 -30.11
CA SER A 302 1.52 -54.15 -30.56
C SER A 302 0.13 -54.79 -30.59
N GLU A 303 -0.67 -54.56 -29.55
CA GLU A 303 -2.06 -55.04 -29.49
C GLU A 303 -2.93 -54.39 -30.58
N LEU A 304 -2.77 -53.08 -30.79
CA LEU A 304 -3.45 -52.35 -31.87
C LEU A 304 -3.12 -52.93 -33.25
N ARG A 305 -1.83 -53.14 -33.55
CA ARG A 305 -1.35 -53.73 -34.81
C ARG A 305 -1.90 -55.13 -35.07
N ARG A 306 -2.06 -55.92 -34.01
CA ARG A 306 -2.57 -57.29 -34.11
C ARG A 306 -4.07 -57.35 -34.44
N ARG A 307 -4.86 -56.41 -33.93
CA ARG A 307 -6.33 -56.53 -33.90
C ARG A 307 -7.07 -55.57 -34.81
N PHE A 308 -6.45 -54.45 -35.18
CA PHE A 308 -7.11 -53.37 -35.91
C PHE A 308 -6.35 -53.02 -37.19
N THR A 309 -7.05 -52.38 -38.14
CA THR A 309 -6.48 -51.90 -39.40
C THR A 309 -5.43 -50.80 -39.18
N ALA A 310 -4.59 -50.55 -40.18
CA ALA A 310 -3.53 -49.54 -40.10
C ALA A 310 -4.05 -48.13 -39.74
N ALA A 311 -5.21 -47.75 -40.29
CA ALA A 311 -5.85 -46.46 -40.01
C ALA A 311 -6.13 -46.20 -38.52
N CYS A 312 -6.24 -47.27 -37.71
CA CYS A 312 -6.50 -47.16 -36.28
C CYS A 312 -5.28 -46.78 -35.43
N TRP A 313 -4.05 -46.97 -35.95
CA TRP A 313 -2.83 -46.86 -35.14
C TRP A 313 -1.63 -46.21 -35.85
N GLN A 314 -1.62 -46.09 -37.17
CA GLN A 314 -0.46 -45.61 -37.93
C GLN A 314 -0.04 -44.20 -37.52
N ASP A 315 -1.00 -43.34 -37.14
CA ASP A 315 -0.76 -41.99 -36.61
C ASP A 315 0.00 -42.00 -35.28
N LEU A 316 -0.09 -43.09 -34.52
CA LEU A 316 0.52 -43.24 -33.20
C LEU A 316 1.90 -43.91 -33.23
N GLN A 317 2.37 -44.36 -34.39
CA GLN A 317 3.59 -45.18 -34.49
C GLN A 317 4.84 -44.45 -34.00
N GLN A 318 4.89 -43.12 -34.16
CA GLN A 318 6.04 -42.31 -33.75
C GLN A 318 5.96 -41.82 -32.30
N VAL A 319 4.83 -42.06 -31.60
CA VAL A 319 4.60 -41.55 -30.24
C VAL A 319 5.65 -42.03 -29.24
N PRO A 320 6.10 -43.31 -29.22
CA PRO A 320 7.12 -43.76 -28.28
C PRO A 320 8.43 -42.97 -28.42
N ASP A 321 8.97 -42.88 -29.63
CA ASP A 321 10.23 -42.18 -29.90
C ASP A 321 10.12 -40.68 -29.60
N GLN A 322 9.01 -40.05 -29.97
CA GLN A 322 8.73 -38.64 -29.68
C GLN A 322 8.60 -38.38 -28.18
N ALA A 323 7.95 -39.28 -27.44
CA ALA A 323 7.80 -39.17 -25.99
C ALA A 323 9.15 -39.33 -25.29
N THR A 324 9.97 -40.30 -25.69
CA THR A 324 11.33 -40.49 -25.16
C THR A 324 12.20 -39.24 -25.39
N GLU A 325 12.22 -38.67 -26.59
CA GLU A 325 13.00 -37.45 -26.84
C GLU A 325 12.44 -36.24 -26.08
N SER A 326 11.11 -36.11 -25.99
CA SER A 326 10.48 -35.01 -25.25
C SER A 326 10.79 -35.06 -23.75
N VAL A 327 10.77 -36.26 -23.14
CA VAL A 327 11.19 -36.44 -21.74
C VAL A 327 12.69 -36.12 -21.59
N ARG A 328 13.56 -36.60 -22.49
CA ARG A 328 14.99 -36.28 -22.46
C ARG A 328 15.25 -34.77 -22.58
N GLN A 329 14.48 -34.07 -23.41
CA GLN A 329 14.53 -32.61 -23.51
C GLN A 329 14.07 -31.94 -22.22
N ALA A 330 12.99 -32.43 -21.60
CA ALA A 330 12.50 -31.93 -20.33
C ALA A 330 13.53 -32.12 -19.20
N GLU A 331 14.22 -33.25 -19.16
CA GLU A 331 15.30 -33.53 -18.20
C GLU A 331 16.50 -32.59 -18.36
N ARG A 332 16.93 -32.33 -19.61
CA ARG A 332 17.97 -31.31 -19.89
C ARG A 332 17.55 -29.93 -19.38
N LYS A 333 16.31 -29.53 -19.67
CA LYS A 333 15.74 -28.25 -19.22
C LYS A 333 15.58 -28.18 -17.70
N LEU A 334 15.30 -29.30 -17.03
CA LEU A 334 15.31 -29.40 -15.57
C LEU A 334 16.71 -29.21 -14.98
N ALA A 335 17.75 -29.74 -15.63
CA ALA A 335 19.13 -29.50 -15.22
C ALA A 335 19.52 -28.02 -15.40
N GLU A 336 19.17 -27.40 -16.53
CA GLU A 336 19.35 -25.95 -16.73
C GLU A 336 18.60 -25.13 -15.66
N ALA A 337 17.37 -25.53 -15.31
CA ALA A 337 16.58 -24.87 -14.27
C ALA A 337 17.22 -25.01 -12.88
N GLN A 338 17.80 -26.17 -12.57
CA GLN A 338 18.56 -26.39 -11.34
C GLN A 338 19.78 -25.46 -11.29
N THR A 339 20.56 -25.38 -12.37
CA THR A 339 21.71 -24.46 -12.45
C THR A 339 21.27 -23.01 -12.26
N ALA A 340 20.18 -22.58 -12.92
CA ALA A 340 19.63 -21.25 -12.74
C ALA A 340 19.17 -21.00 -11.29
N ARG A 341 18.59 -22.01 -10.62
CA ARG A 341 18.21 -21.96 -9.20
C ARG A 341 19.43 -21.85 -8.27
N ASP A 342 20.51 -22.58 -8.55
CA ASP A 342 21.74 -22.58 -7.76
C ASP A 342 22.49 -21.25 -7.92
N GLU A 343 22.52 -20.71 -9.14
CA GLU A 343 23.06 -19.39 -9.46
C GLU A 343 22.15 -18.23 -9.01
N GLN A 344 20.90 -18.56 -8.64
CA GLN A 344 19.83 -17.68 -8.19
C GLN A 344 19.31 -16.71 -9.27
N ARG A 345 19.34 -17.14 -10.53
CA ARG A 345 18.70 -16.48 -11.68
C ARG A 345 17.21 -16.82 -11.72
N TRP A 346 16.45 -16.23 -10.80
CA TRP A 346 15.05 -16.60 -10.58
C TRP A 346 14.10 -16.48 -11.79
N PRO A 347 14.19 -15.43 -12.64
CA PRO A 347 13.37 -15.35 -13.85
C PRO A 347 13.63 -16.52 -14.80
N ASP A 348 14.90 -16.88 -14.99
CA ASP A 348 15.31 -17.96 -15.88
C ASP A 348 14.83 -19.31 -15.37
N ALA A 349 15.02 -19.59 -14.07
CA ALA A 349 14.50 -20.81 -13.44
C ALA A 349 12.97 -20.92 -13.62
N THR A 350 12.23 -19.82 -13.46
CA THR A 350 10.77 -19.80 -13.64
C THR A 350 10.35 -20.10 -15.08
N ALA A 351 11.03 -19.51 -16.06
CA ALA A 351 10.77 -19.72 -17.48
C ALA A 351 11.09 -21.17 -17.91
N LEU A 352 12.22 -21.71 -17.45
CA LEU A 352 12.63 -23.08 -17.72
C LEU A 352 11.65 -24.09 -17.12
N LEU A 353 11.23 -23.92 -15.86
CA LEU A 353 10.24 -24.81 -15.22
C LEU A 353 8.88 -24.77 -15.91
N SER A 354 8.45 -23.59 -16.39
CA SER A 354 7.22 -23.47 -17.19
C SER A 354 7.34 -24.24 -18.51
N THR A 355 8.50 -24.16 -19.17
CA THR A 355 8.79 -24.91 -20.40
C THR A 355 8.77 -26.42 -20.17
N VAL A 356 9.42 -26.88 -19.10
CA VAL A 356 9.41 -28.30 -18.69
C VAL A 356 7.97 -28.78 -18.48
N ARG A 357 7.15 -28.01 -17.74
CA ARG A 357 5.75 -28.37 -17.49
C ARG A 357 4.96 -28.53 -18.80
N ALA A 358 5.14 -27.62 -19.75
CA ALA A 358 4.48 -27.69 -21.05
C ALA A 358 4.89 -28.94 -21.84
N LEU A 359 6.20 -29.24 -21.90
CA LEU A 359 6.72 -30.45 -22.55
C LEU A 359 6.15 -31.72 -21.91
N LEU A 360 6.19 -31.83 -20.58
CA LEU A 360 5.71 -33.00 -19.87
C LEU A 360 4.19 -33.19 -20.01
N ASN A 361 3.40 -32.10 -20.01
CA ASN A 361 1.96 -32.17 -20.24
C ASN A 361 1.65 -32.67 -21.66
N SER A 362 2.29 -32.11 -22.68
CA SER A 362 2.09 -32.54 -24.07
C SER A 362 2.51 -34.00 -24.28
N THR A 363 3.61 -34.42 -23.64
CA THR A 363 4.08 -35.80 -23.69
C THR A 363 3.10 -36.76 -23.01
N ASP A 364 2.56 -36.37 -21.85
CA ASP A 364 1.56 -37.16 -21.11
C ASP A 364 0.28 -37.38 -21.93
N GLU A 365 -0.20 -36.35 -22.62
CA GLU A 365 -1.34 -36.44 -23.55
C GLU A 365 -1.04 -37.40 -24.70
N ALA A 366 0.13 -37.30 -25.34
CA ALA A 366 0.53 -38.18 -26.44
C ALA A 366 0.65 -39.65 -25.99
N VAL A 367 1.30 -39.91 -24.86
CA VAL A 367 1.45 -41.26 -24.28
C VAL A 367 0.09 -41.87 -23.92
N SER A 368 -0.84 -41.06 -23.39
CA SER A 368 -2.19 -41.51 -23.04
C SER A 368 -3.04 -41.83 -24.27
N ALA A 369 -2.81 -41.14 -25.40
CA ALA A 369 -3.60 -41.29 -26.63
C ALA A 369 -3.64 -42.73 -27.15
N ALA A 370 -2.53 -43.48 -27.08
CA ALA A 370 -2.49 -44.87 -27.54
C ALA A 370 -3.34 -45.81 -26.66
N GLY A 371 -3.25 -45.67 -25.34
CA GLY A 371 -4.05 -46.44 -24.40
C GLY A 371 -5.54 -46.12 -24.55
N ASP A 372 -5.87 -44.84 -24.73
CA ASP A 372 -7.25 -44.37 -24.91
C ASP A 372 -7.83 -44.88 -26.23
N ARG A 373 -7.04 -44.82 -27.31
CA ARG A 373 -7.38 -45.38 -28.62
C ARG A 373 -7.72 -46.86 -28.53
N LEU A 374 -6.86 -47.67 -27.89
CA LEU A 374 -7.12 -49.10 -27.71
C LEU A 374 -8.40 -49.37 -26.92
N ARG A 375 -8.68 -48.61 -25.84
CA ARG A 375 -9.91 -48.77 -25.06
C ARG A 375 -11.16 -48.43 -25.88
N GLN A 376 -11.14 -47.32 -26.63
CA GLN A 376 -12.25 -46.91 -27.50
C GLN A 376 -12.51 -47.93 -28.60
N LEU A 377 -11.45 -48.42 -29.26
CA LEU A 377 -11.56 -49.42 -30.32
C LEU A 377 -12.09 -50.77 -29.78
N ASN A 378 -11.66 -51.19 -28.59
CA ASN A 378 -12.21 -52.37 -27.94
C ASN A 378 -13.70 -52.23 -27.60
N ALA A 379 -14.11 -51.06 -27.12
CA ALA A 379 -15.50 -50.80 -26.78
C ALA A 379 -16.40 -50.84 -28.02
N VAL A 380 -16.01 -50.14 -29.10
CA VAL A 380 -16.81 -50.11 -30.33
C VAL A 380 -16.78 -51.44 -31.07
N GLN A 381 -15.66 -52.19 -31.04
CA GLN A 381 -15.62 -53.54 -31.59
C GLN A 381 -16.59 -54.48 -30.87
N LYS A 382 -16.76 -54.32 -29.55
CA LYS A 382 -17.67 -55.13 -28.75
C LYS A 382 -19.14 -54.81 -29.03
N ASP A 383 -19.47 -53.53 -29.16
CA ASP A 383 -20.84 -53.07 -29.41
C ASP A 383 -20.84 -51.75 -30.22
N PRO A 384 -20.82 -51.82 -31.56
CA PRO A 384 -20.93 -50.62 -32.40
C PRO A 384 -22.29 -49.95 -32.27
N GLN A 385 -23.33 -50.71 -31.90
CA GLN A 385 -24.71 -50.22 -31.89
C GLN A 385 -24.91 -49.14 -30.83
N GLN A 386 -24.21 -49.24 -29.70
CA GLN A 386 -24.22 -48.20 -28.68
C GLN A 386 -23.85 -46.82 -29.24
N GLU A 387 -22.79 -46.76 -30.06
CA GLU A 387 -22.29 -45.51 -30.65
C GLU A 387 -23.20 -44.99 -31.78
N ILE A 388 -23.78 -45.91 -32.55
CA ILE A 388 -24.80 -45.61 -33.57
C ILE A 388 -26.02 -44.97 -32.93
N GLU A 389 -26.60 -45.63 -31.92
CA GLU A 389 -27.83 -45.16 -31.27
C GLU A 389 -27.62 -43.83 -30.52
N ARG A 390 -26.46 -43.66 -29.89
CA ARG A 390 -26.08 -42.38 -29.29
C ARG A 390 -26.08 -41.25 -30.32
N THR A 391 -25.52 -41.49 -31.51
CA THR A 391 -25.45 -40.48 -32.58
C THR A 391 -26.81 -40.22 -33.21
N ARG A 392 -27.60 -41.28 -33.47
CA ARG A 392 -28.99 -41.16 -33.93
C ARG A 392 -29.85 -40.38 -32.94
N PHE A 393 -29.68 -40.61 -31.64
CA PHE A 393 -30.42 -39.88 -30.62
C PHE A 393 -30.11 -38.38 -30.67
N ALA A 394 -28.82 -38.00 -30.73
CA ALA A 394 -28.43 -36.59 -30.84
C ALA A 394 -29.02 -35.91 -32.09
N ILE A 395 -28.97 -36.58 -33.25
CA ILE A 395 -29.56 -36.07 -34.49
C ILE A 395 -31.08 -35.88 -34.33
N ARG A 396 -31.79 -36.91 -33.85
CA ARG A 396 -33.25 -36.85 -33.68
C ARG A 396 -33.68 -35.76 -32.71
N ASP A 397 -32.93 -35.57 -31.63
CA ASP A 397 -33.21 -34.51 -30.65
C ASP A 397 -33.03 -33.12 -31.26
N ALA A 398 -31.95 -32.91 -32.03
CA ALA A 398 -31.73 -31.66 -32.75
C ALA A 398 -32.78 -31.42 -33.85
N GLN A 399 -33.20 -32.45 -34.59
CA GLN A 399 -34.28 -32.36 -35.58
C GLN A 399 -35.61 -31.98 -34.92
N ARG A 400 -35.92 -32.58 -33.76
CA ARG A 400 -37.11 -32.21 -32.97
C ARG A 400 -37.05 -30.76 -32.53
N LEU A 401 -35.88 -30.29 -32.08
CA LEU A 401 -35.67 -28.90 -31.70
C LEU A 401 -35.84 -27.94 -32.90
N ALA A 402 -35.31 -28.28 -34.07
CA ALA A 402 -35.45 -27.49 -35.30
C ALA A 402 -36.92 -27.38 -35.76
N MET A 403 -37.72 -28.42 -35.54
CA MET A 403 -39.16 -28.46 -35.87
C MET A 403 -40.06 -27.81 -34.80
N ALA A 404 -39.57 -27.60 -33.58
CA ALA A 404 -40.42 -27.15 -32.48
C ALA A 404 -41.06 -25.78 -32.77
N GLY A 405 -42.40 -25.74 -32.84
CA GLY A 405 -43.19 -24.53 -33.11
C GLY A 405 -43.29 -24.13 -34.59
N ARG A 406 -42.91 -25.02 -35.54
CA ARG A 406 -42.94 -24.74 -36.98
C ARG A 406 -43.52 -25.93 -37.76
N ASN A 407 -44.19 -25.66 -38.88
CA ASN A 407 -44.63 -26.68 -39.83
C ASN A 407 -43.55 -27.02 -40.88
N THR A 408 -42.60 -26.11 -41.12
CA THR A 408 -41.49 -26.30 -42.05
C THR A 408 -40.18 -25.89 -41.37
N PRO A 409 -39.16 -26.77 -41.31
CA PRO A 409 -37.90 -26.44 -40.67
C PRO A 409 -37.10 -25.42 -41.49
N ASP A 410 -36.36 -24.52 -40.84
CA ASP A 410 -35.49 -23.58 -41.53
C ASP A 410 -34.40 -24.37 -42.29
N PRO A 411 -34.22 -24.15 -43.61
CA PRO A 411 -33.20 -24.85 -44.40
C PRO A 411 -31.78 -24.75 -43.83
N ARG A 412 -31.46 -23.68 -43.09
CA ARG A 412 -30.16 -23.46 -42.45
C ARG A 412 -29.88 -24.41 -41.28
N HIS A 413 -30.91 -24.99 -40.70
CA HIS A 413 -30.80 -26.02 -39.66
C HIS A 413 -31.11 -27.41 -40.19
N ALA A 414 -32.09 -27.53 -41.09
CA ALA A 414 -32.50 -28.82 -41.67
C ALA A 414 -31.39 -29.48 -42.49
N ARG A 415 -30.79 -28.74 -43.44
CA ARG A 415 -29.80 -29.31 -44.37
C ARG A 415 -28.58 -29.91 -43.66
N PRO A 416 -27.93 -29.24 -42.68
CA PRO A 416 -26.84 -29.85 -41.93
C PRO A 416 -27.25 -31.09 -41.11
N LEU A 417 -28.50 -31.19 -40.66
CA LEU A 417 -29.00 -32.36 -39.92
C LEU A 417 -29.31 -33.53 -40.85
N ASP A 418 -29.85 -33.26 -42.05
CA ASP A 418 -30.05 -34.29 -43.07
C ASP A 418 -28.71 -34.83 -43.59
N ASP A 419 -27.74 -33.93 -43.82
CA ASP A 419 -26.37 -34.30 -44.17
C ASP A 419 -25.74 -35.16 -43.05
N ALA A 420 -26.00 -34.84 -41.78
CA ALA A 420 -25.55 -35.62 -40.63
C ALA A 420 -26.13 -37.05 -40.60
N VAL A 421 -27.40 -37.24 -40.99
CA VAL A 421 -28.01 -38.58 -41.16
C VAL A 421 -27.27 -39.36 -42.25
N ALA A 422 -27.10 -38.74 -43.43
CA ALA A 422 -26.44 -39.40 -44.56
C ALA A 422 -24.95 -39.71 -44.28
N ARG A 423 -24.28 -38.89 -43.47
CA ARG A 423 -22.91 -39.15 -42.98
C ARG A 423 -22.87 -40.32 -42.02
N LEU A 424 -23.80 -40.39 -41.06
CA LEU A 424 -23.88 -41.51 -40.13
C LEU A 424 -24.16 -42.84 -40.85
N GLU A 425 -25.11 -42.88 -41.79
CA GLU A 425 -25.40 -44.12 -42.54
C GLU A 425 -24.19 -44.56 -43.36
N ARG A 426 -23.47 -43.64 -44.01
CA ARG A 426 -22.19 -43.97 -44.66
C ARG A 426 -21.15 -44.52 -43.68
N ALA A 427 -21.00 -43.91 -42.49
CA ALA A 427 -20.09 -44.40 -41.47
C ALA A 427 -20.45 -45.83 -41.03
N ILE A 428 -21.73 -46.15 -40.89
CA ILE A 428 -22.20 -47.51 -40.56
C ILE A 428 -21.80 -48.51 -41.64
N THR A 429 -21.96 -48.16 -42.92
CA THR A 429 -21.54 -49.07 -44.02
C THR A 429 -20.03 -49.35 -44.01
N THR A 430 -19.20 -48.45 -43.46
CA THR A 430 -17.75 -48.73 -43.31
C THR A 430 -17.42 -49.81 -42.28
N LEU A 431 -18.40 -50.21 -41.46
CA LEU A 431 -18.29 -51.33 -40.53
C LEU A 431 -18.52 -52.69 -41.20
N GLU A 432 -18.98 -52.72 -42.45
CA GLU A 432 -19.24 -53.95 -43.18
C GLU A 432 -17.92 -54.49 -43.76
N GLY A 433 -17.53 -55.71 -43.36
CA GLY A 433 -16.32 -56.37 -43.88
C GLY A 433 -15.53 -57.13 -42.82
N ARG A 434 -14.42 -57.75 -43.24
CA ARG A 434 -13.60 -58.62 -42.38
C ARG A 434 -12.74 -57.84 -41.37
N HIS A 435 -12.32 -56.62 -41.72
CA HIS A 435 -11.52 -55.73 -40.87
C HIS A 435 -12.02 -54.28 -41.00
N PRO A 436 -13.07 -53.91 -40.25
CA PRO A 436 -13.62 -52.56 -40.25
C PRO A 436 -12.61 -51.48 -39.82
N ASP A 437 -12.71 -50.30 -40.41
CA ASP A 437 -12.03 -49.09 -39.92
C ASP A 437 -12.86 -48.45 -38.79
N TYR A 438 -12.74 -49.04 -37.60
CA TYR A 438 -13.41 -48.54 -36.40
C TYR A 438 -12.96 -47.14 -36.01
N TRP A 439 -11.75 -46.70 -36.40
CA TRP A 439 -11.28 -45.37 -36.08
C TRP A 439 -11.93 -44.31 -36.97
N HIS A 440 -12.05 -44.57 -38.27
CA HIS A 440 -12.84 -43.71 -39.15
C HIS A 440 -14.29 -43.62 -38.68
N PHE A 441 -14.91 -44.75 -38.33
CA PHE A 441 -16.27 -44.76 -37.78
C PHE A 441 -16.41 -43.86 -36.53
N LEU A 442 -15.54 -44.03 -35.52
CA LEU A 442 -15.58 -43.23 -34.29
C LEU A 442 -15.33 -41.74 -34.51
N THR A 443 -14.38 -41.40 -35.37
CA THR A 443 -14.06 -40.00 -35.68
C THR A 443 -15.19 -39.33 -36.46
N GLU A 444 -15.85 -40.07 -37.35
CA GLU A 444 -16.99 -39.58 -38.12
C GLU A 444 -18.25 -39.42 -37.26
N THR A 445 -18.59 -40.38 -36.38
CA THR A 445 -19.73 -40.24 -35.45
C THR A 445 -19.56 -39.06 -34.50
N GLU A 446 -18.33 -38.82 -34.01
CA GLU A 446 -18.02 -37.65 -33.19
C GLU A 446 -18.10 -36.34 -34.00
N ALA A 447 -17.61 -36.32 -35.24
CA ALA A 447 -17.75 -35.15 -36.12
C ALA A 447 -19.21 -34.83 -36.45
N VAL A 448 -20.04 -35.85 -36.65
CA VAL A 448 -21.48 -35.73 -36.80
C VAL A 448 -22.10 -35.11 -35.55
N ARG A 449 -21.82 -35.64 -34.35
CA ARG A 449 -22.33 -35.07 -33.09
C ARG A 449 -21.91 -33.62 -32.86
N ARG A 450 -20.67 -33.24 -33.17
CA ARG A 450 -20.21 -31.84 -33.09
C ARG A 450 -20.98 -30.93 -34.05
N THR A 451 -21.23 -31.40 -35.27
CA THR A 451 -22.04 -30.67 -36.26
C THR A 451 -23.46 -30.45 -35.73
N VAL A 452 -24.09 -31.50 -35.21
CA VAL A 452 -25.42 -31.47 -34.59
C VAL A 452 -25.46 -30.49 -33.41
N ALA A 453 -24.48 -30.54 -32.51
CA ALA A 453 -24.39 -29.63 -31.38
C ALA A 453 -24.28 -28.17 -31.83
N GLY A 454 -23.49 -27.87 -32.88
CA GLY A 454 -23.40 -26.53 -33.45
C GLY A 454 -24.72 -26.01 -34.00
N VAL A 455 -25.54 -26.89 -34.61
CA VAL A 455 -26.91 -26.54 -35.04
C VAL A 455 -27.81 -26.24 -33.84
N VAL A 456 -27.77 -27.07 -32.79
CA VAL A 456 -28.54 -26.85 -31.55
C VAL A 456 -28.20 -25.52 -30.90
N THR A 457 -26.91 -25.19 -30.80
CA THR A 457 -26.45 -23.90 -30.26
C THR A 457 -27.02 -22.75 -31.07
N ARG A 458 -26.91 -22.80 -32.39
CA ARG A 458 -27.45 -21.75 -33.28
C ARG A 458 -28.97 -21.57 -33.12
N ILE A 459 -29.73 -22.66 -33.07
CA ILE A 459 -31.20 -22.59 -32.85
C ILE A 459 -31.51 -21.91 -31.51
N ARG A 460 -30.76 -22.23 -30.45
CA ARG A 460 -30.96 -21.65 -29.13
C ARG A 460 -30.59 -20.17 -29.10
N GLU A 461 -29.50 -19.77 -29.75
CA GLU A 461 -29.08 -18.37 -29.89
C GLU A 461 -30.12 -17.55 -30.64
N GLU A 462 -30.63 -18.06 -31.78
CA GLU A 462 -31.67 -17.38 -32.56
C GLU A 462 -32.99 -17.22 -31.79
N ARG A 463 -33.34 -18.19 -30.93
CA ARG A 463 -34.51 -18.10 -30.04
C ARG A 463 -34.28 -17.17 -28.86
N GLY A 464 -33.05 -17.08 -28.35
CA GLY A 464 -32.67 -16.20 -27.25
C GLY A 464 -32.48 -14.74 -27.66
N ALA A 465 -32.14 -14.48 -28.93
CA ALA A 465 -32.03 -13.13 -29.50
C ALA A 465 -33.35 -12.57 -30.06
N GLY A 466 -34.43 -13.38 -30.04
CA GLY A 466 -35.79 -13.02 -30.49
C GLY A 466 -36.73 -12.53 -29.38
N HIS A 467 -36.21 -12.25 -28.19
CA HIS A 467 -36.85 -11.59 -27.05
C HIS A 467 -36.02 -10.38 -26.66
#